data_AF-G2QAP7-F1
#
_entry.id   AF-G2QAP7-F1
#
_cell.length_a   1.000
_cell.length_b   1.000
_cell.length_c   1.000
_cell.angle_alpha   90.00
_cell.angle_beta   90.00
_cell.angle_gamma   90.00
#
_symmetry.space_group_name_H-M   'P 1'
#
loop_
_entity.id
_entity.type
_entity.pdbx_description
1 polymer ?
#
loop_
_entity_poly.entity_id
_entity_poly.type
_entity_poly.pdbx_seq_one_letter_code
_entity_poly.pdbx_strand_id
1 'polypeptide(L)'
;MLPWRRVLVLAPFVANQSCDPFTSPSKPCTLGNYVVYAVEAQSAADIIAAVKFAKQNNIRFVIRNTGHDYLGRSTGAGALSFREWKGKDYTGSAVKLGAGVQGFQVLSAALEKKQVVVGGECPTVGIAGGYTQGGGHSALSTSFGRRQHARVRGRHGLAHAERRNLYWALSGAMVVYYSTSSFFQIAPLTAYNKTAAEVEAMLSPFAAKLTAMGVKYTLGYSQSATYYDHYDKYFGPLPVGNIEVGIAQYGGRLVPLSTFANDPAAMSAVTR
;
A
#
# COMPACT_ATOMS: atom_id res chain seq x y z
N MET A 1 21.03 13.18 26.33
CA MET A 1 21.54 12.97 24.95
C MET A 1 20.61 12.00 24.25
N LEU A 2 20.20 12.28 23.01
CA LEU A 2 19.40 11.34 22.21
C LEU A 2 20.31 10.30 21.56
N PRO A 3 19.91 9.02 21.48
CA PRO A 3 20.71 7.97 20.84
C PRO A 3 20.71 8.14 19.31
N TRP A 4 21.88 8.43 18.73
CA TRP A 4 22.02 8.60 17.29
C TRP A 4 21.87 7.25 16.56
N ARG A 5 20.87 7.12 15.67
CA ARG A 5 20.68 5.97 14.78
C ARG A 5 20.82 6.39 13.31
N ARG A 6 21.32 5.48 12.47
CA ARG A 6 21.50 5.70 11.02
C ARG A 6 20.14 5.88 10.33
N VAL A 7 20.05 6.88 9.46
CA VAL A 7 18.86 7.17 8.64
C VAL A 7 19.01 6.47 7.29
N LEU A 8 18.03 5.66 6.87
CA LEU A 8 18.11 4.86 5.62
C LEU A 8 17.00 5.23 4.62
N VAL A 9 17.32 5.81 3.46
CA VAL A 9 16.35 5.97 2.37
C VAL A 9 16.29 4.66 1.58
N LEU A 10 15.08 4.13 1.31
CA LEU A 10 14.91 2.83 0.64
C LEU A 10 15.02 2.92 -0.89
N ALA A 11 14.84 4.10 -1.49
CA ALA A 11 14.98 4.31 -2.93
C ALA A 11 16.45 4.57 -3.31
N PRO A 12 17.16 3.66 -4.01
CA PRO A 12 18.58 3.81 -4.35
C PRO A 12 18.86 5.02 -5.25
N PHE A 13 17.92 5.33 -6.15
CA PHE A 13 17.97 6.54 -6.98
C PHE A 13 18.05 7.83 -6.13
N VAL A 14 17.31 7.90 -5.02
CA VAL A 14 17.34 9.04 -4.10
C VAL A 14 18.62 9.01 -3.25
N ALA A 15 19.11 7.84 -2.87
CA ALA A 15 20.41 7.68 -2.19
C ALA A 15 21.62 8.06 -3.07
N ASN A 16 21.44 8.09 -4.40
CA ASN A 16 22.40 8.57 -5.41
C ASN A 16 23.82 8.00 -5.22
N GLN A 17 23.91 6.72 -4.87
CA GLN A 17 25.16 6.01 -4.56
C GLN A 17 26.11 6.73 -3.57
N SER A 18 25.58 7.60 -2.69
CA SER A 18 26.41 8.50 -1.86
C SER A 18 27.17 7.74 -0.76
N CYS A 19 26.58 6.64 -0.28
CA CYS A 19 27.20 5.66 0.59
C CYS A 19 26.48 4.31 0.38
N ASP A 20 26.93 3.55 -0.63
CA ASP A 20 26.19 2.43 -1.22
C ASP A 20 27.02 1.13 -1.17
N PRO A 21 26.44 0.00 -0.69
CA PRO A 21 27.18 -1.24 -0.45
C PRO A 21 27.67 -1.94 -1.73
N PHE A 22 27.20 -1.53 -2.91
CA PHE A 22 27.63 -2.06 -4.20
C PHE A 22 28.68 -1.19 -4.90
N THR A 23 29.15 -0.13 -4.23
CA THR A 23 30.29 0.69 -4.71
C THR A 23 31.62 0.23 -4.10
N SER A 24 32.74 0.66 -4.69
CA SER A 24 34.08 0.30 -4.18
C SER A 24 34.21 0.64 -2.68
N PRO A 25 34.77 -0.24 -1.83
CA PRO A 25 35.07 0.07 -0.43
C PRO A 25 35.99 1.28 -0.23
N SER A 26 36.74 1.68 -1.27
CA SER A 26 37.57 2.89 -1.27
C SER A 26 36.81 4.18 -1.62
N LYS A 27 35.55 4.10 -2.07
CA LYS A 27 34.71 5.28 -2.34
C LYS A 27 34.32 5.92 -1.00
N PRO A 28 34.59 7.23 -0.78
CA PRO A 28 34.17 7.89 0.45
C PRO A 28 32.65 7.84 0.65
N CYS A 29 32.22 7.31 1.80
CA CYS A 29 30.83 7.37 2.25
C CYS A 29 30.48 8.83 2.58
N THR A 30 29.60 9.43 1.78
CA THR A 30 29.13 10.81 1.94
C THR A 30 27.64 10.85 2.25
N LEU A 31 27.17 11.94 2.86
CA LEU A 31 25.74 12.11 3.15
C LEU A 31 24.91 12.28 1.88
N GLY A 32 25.41 12.99 0.86
CA GLY A 32 24.65 13.27 -0.37
C GLY A 32 23.25 13.82 -0.08
N ASN A 33 22.22 13.07 -0.45
CA ASN A 33 20.80 13.45 -0.26
C ASN A 33 20.22 13.08 1.13
N TYR A 34 21.01 12.48 2.03
CA TYR A 34 20.57 12.13 3.37
C TYR A 34 20.54 13.38 4.29
N VAL A 35 19.65 13.37 5.29
CA VAL A 35 19.58 14.45 6.28
C VAL A 35 20.82 14.44 7.19
N VAL A 36 21.37 15.63 7.49
CA VAL A 36 22.55 15.80 8.34
C VAL A 36 22.25 15.43 9.80
N TYR A 37 21.04 15.73 10.27
CA TYR A 37 20.56 15.41 11.61
C TYR A 37 19.14 14.82 11.56
N ALA A 38 18.81 13.99 12.53
CA ALA A 38 17.47 13.44 12.71
C ALA A 38 17.05 13.51 14.17
N VAL A 39 15.77 13.79 14.41
CA VAL A 39 15.15 13.77 15.74
C VAL A 39 14.25 12.54 15.83
N GLU A 40 14.57 11.62 16.75
CA GLU A 40 13.67 10.53 17.13
C GLU A 40 12.57 11.11 18.03
N ALA A 41 11.51 11.64 17.42
CA ALA A 41 10.40 12.24 18.15
C ALA A 41 9.53 11.15 18.82
N GLN A 42 9.54 11.13 20.16
CA GLN A 42 8.75 10.19 20.97
C GLN A 42 7.44 10.82 21.45
N SER A 43 7.35 12.15 21.41
CA SER A 43 6.22 12.94 21.88
C SER A 43 5.89 14.12 20.95
N ALA A 44 4.71 14.73 21.15
CA ALA A 44 4.38 15.98 20.48
C ALA A 44 5.32 17.14 20.90
N ALA A 45 5.89 17.10 22.11
CA ALA A 45 6.82 18.11 22.58
C ALA A 45 8.13 18.10 21.77
N ASP A 46 8.65 16.92 21.43
CA ASP A 46 9.86 16.78 20.59
C ASP A 46 9.63 17.36 19.19
N ILE A 47 8.45 17.10 18.61
CA ILE A 47 8.07 17.65 17.30
C ILE A 47 7.99 19.18 17.37
N ILE A 48 7.33 19.73 18.40
CA ILE A 48 7.21 21.19 18.60
C ILE A 48 8.59 21.82 18.80
N ALA A 49 9.48 21.19 19.57
CA ALA A 49 10.84 21.65 19.78
C ALA A 49 11.67 21.63 18.49
N ALA A 50 11.61 20.53 17.73
CA ALA A 50 12.32 20.40 16.45
C ALA A 50 11.84 21.41 15.40
N VAL A 51 10.52 21.64 15.29
CA VAL A 51 9.95 22.65 14.39
C VAL A 51 10.36 24.07 14.80
N LYS A 52 10.34 24.39 16.10
CA LYS A 52 10.83 25.69 16.61
C LYS A 52 12.31 25.88 16.30
N PHE A 53 13.15 24.91 16.61
CA PHE A 53 14.59 24.95 16.36
C PHE A 53 14.90 25.12 14.86
N ALA A 54 14.24 24.34 14.00
CA ALA A 54 14.42 24.45 12.55
C ALA A 54 14.01 25.84 12.01
N LYS A 55 12.87 26.38 12.48
CA LYS A 55 12.43 27.74 12.11
C LYS A 55 13.38 28.83 12.60
N GLN A 56 13.86 28.73 13.85
CA GLN A 56 14.78 29.70 14.44
C GLN A 56 16.13 29.77 13.74
N ASN A 57 16.63 28.62 13.25
CA ASN A 57 17.95 28.51 12.61
C ASN A 57 17.88 28.46 11.07
N ASN A 58 16.71 28.73 10.48
CA ASN A 58 16.47 28.65 9.03
C ASN A 58 16.88 27.29 8.40
N ILE A 59 16.69 26.19 9.13
CA ILE A 59 17.02 24.83 8.68
C ILE A 59 15.81 24.24 7.94
N ARG A 60 16.05 23.66 6.76
CA ARG A 60 15.03 22.93 6.01
C ARG A 60 14.51 21.75 6.83
N PHE A 61 13.26 21.85 7.29
CA PHE A 61 12.62 20.80 8.06
C PHE A 61 12.03 19.71 7.14
N VAL A 62 12.44 18.47 7.41
CA VAL A 62 11.88 17.23 6.85
C VAL A 62 11.66 16.31 8.06
N ILE A 63 10.49 15.67 8.19
CA ILE A 63 10.17 14.83 9.36
C ILE A 63 10.92 13.46 9.19
N ARG A 64 10.62 12.33 9.88
CA ARG A 64 10.85 10.97 9.30
C ARG A 64 9.82 9.87 9.69
N ASN A 65 9.50 8.95 8.75
CA ASN A 65 8.72 7.69 8.94
C ASN A 65 9.53 6.50 8.34
N THR A 66 8.90 5.58 7.59
CA THR A 66 9.55 4.34 7.11
C THR A 66 10.56 4.51 5.97
N GLY A 67 10.53 5.61 5.21
CA GLY A 67 11.45 5.85 4.09
C GLY A 67 11.03 5.24 2.74
N HIS A 68 9.76 4.87 2.61
CA HIS A 68 9.13 4.24 1.43
C HIS A 68 8.77 5.18 0.26
N ASP A 69 8.89 6.50 0.38
CA ASP A 69 8.44 7.42 -0.67
C ASP A 69 9.46 7.52 -1.80
N TYR A 70 9.05 7.00 -2.95
CA TYR A 70 9.75 7.03 -4.24
C TYR A 70 10.09 8.44 -4.76
N LEU A 71 9.62 9.51 -4.09
CA LEU A 71 9.82 10.92 -4.45
C LEU A 71 10.57 11.73 -3.36
N GLY A 72 11.07 11.08 -2.29
CA GLY A 72 11.93 11.70 -1.26
C GLY A 72 11.24 12.57 -0.18
N ARG A 73 9.94 12.36 0.14
CA ARG A 73 9.13 13.32 0.94
C ARG A 73 8.65 12.89 2.34
N SER A 74 8.54 11.59 2.65
CA SER A 74 7.42 11.06 3.48
C SER A 74 7.68 10.69 4.95
N THR A 75 7.04 11.36 5.92
CA THR A 75 7.71 11.47 7.22
C THR A 75 6.81 11.77 8.49
N GLY A 76 6.97 11.04 9.64
CA GLY A 76 6.23 11.15 10.94
C GLY A 76 6.10 9.87 11.83
N ALA A 77 5.97 9.98 13.17
CA ALA A 77 5.85 8.88 14.19
C ALA A 77 4.62 9.03 15.15
N GLY A 78 4.09 8.09 15.99
CA GLY A 78 4.22 6.62 16.21
C GLY A 78 3.51 6.14 17.53
N ALA A 79 2.47 5.27 17.48
CA ALA A 79 1.73 4.64 18.62
C ALA A 79 0.51 3.79 18.11
N LEU A 80 -0.07 2.83 18.88
CA LEU A 80 -1.26 2.05 18.43
C LEU A 80 -2.29 1.82 19.55
N SER A 81 -3.59 1.97 19.27
CA SER A 81 -4.68 1.67 20.21
C SER A 81 -6.00 1.38 19.47
N PHE A 82 -6.70 0.31 19.85
CA PHE A 82 -8.06 0.02 19.38
C PHE A 82 -9.09 0.50 20.39
N ARG A 83 -10.22 1.04 19.92
CA ARG A 83 -11.35 1.45 20.76
C ARG A 83 -12.66 1.46 19.97
N GLU A 84 -13.77 1.32 20.68
CA GLU A 84 -15.07 1.70 20.13
C GLU A 84 -15.09 3.22 19.89
N TRP A 85 -15.57 3.66 18.73
CA TRP A 85 -15.76 5.08 18.43
C TRP A 85 -17.23 5.38 18.21
N LYS A 86 -17.76 6.29 19.05
CA LYS A 86 -19.12 6.85 18.93
C LYS A 86 -18.97 8.32 18.54
N GLY A 87 -19.01 8.58 17.24
CA GLY A 87 -19.05 9.93 16.68
C GLY A 87 -20.41 10.22 16.04
N LYS A 88 -20.70 11.51 15.81
CA LYS A 88 -21.96 11.94 15.18
C LYS A 88 -22.25 11.27 13.83
N ASP A 89 -21.21 10.92 13.09
CA ASP A 89 -21.28 10.37 11.73
C ASP A 89 -20.82 8.90 11.62
N TYR A 90 -20.38 8.26 12.71
CA TYR A 90 -19.91 6.85 12.71
C TYR A 90 -19.95 6.23 14.12
N THR A 91 -20.54 5.03 14.20
CA THR A 91 -20.52 4.16 15.38
C THR A 91 -19.95 2.81 14.98
N GLY A 92 -18.86 2.38 15.62
CA GLY A 92 -18.25 1.07 15.38
C GLY A 92 -16.80 0.95 15.85
N SER A 93 -16.17 -0.19 15.50
CA SER A 93 -14.77 -0.48 15.79
C SER A 93 -13.83 0.49 15.08
N ALA A 94 -12.96 1.17 15.82
CA ALA A 94 -11.95 2.06 15.26
C ALA A 94 -10.54 1.76 15.80
N VAL A 95 -9.54 2.03 14.97
CA VAL A 95 -8.13 1.97 15.36
C VAL A 95 -7.51 3.37 15.32
N LYS A 96 -6.92 3.79 16.44
CA LYS A 96 -6.08 4.97 16.54
C LYS A 96 -4.65 4.58 16.20
N LEU A 97 -4.14 5.17 15.12
CA LEU A 97 -2.79 4.96 14.61
C LEU A 97 -1.98 6.24 14.85
N GLY A 98 -0.82 6.11 15.48
CA GLY A 98 0.25 7.10 15.49
C GLY A 98 1.09 6.95 14.22
N ALA A 99 1.71 8.04 13.77
CA ALA A 99 2.16 8.15 12.37
C ALA A 99 3.21 7.09 11.94
N GLY A 100 3.98 6.54 12.88
CA GLY A 100 5.04 5.56 12.65
C GLY A 100 4.60 4.09 12.64
N VAL A 101 3.31 3.80 12.84
CA VAL A 101 2.81 2.42 12.74
C VAL A 101 2.94 1.92 11.30
N GLN A 102 3.46 0.72 11.15
CA GLN A 102 3.60 0.01 9.87
C GLN A 102 2.43 -0.95 9.63
N GLY A 103 2.21 -1.32 8.36
CA GLY A 103 1.12 -2.22 7.93
C GLY A 103 1.06 -3.53 8.71
N PHE A 104 2.20 -4.22 8.89
CA PHE A 104 2.24 -5.48 9.63
C PHE A 104 1.76 -5.34 11.08
N GLN A 105 2.15 -4.25 11.78
CA GLN A 105 1.82 -4.05 13.19
C GLN A 105 0.32 -3.90 13.40
N VAL A 106 -0.36 -3.15 12.53
CA VAL A 106 -1.81 -2.99 12.61
C VAL A 106 -2.55 -4.23 12.10
N LEU A 107 -1.98 -4.99 11.18
CA LEU A 107 -2.53 -6.26 10.70
C LEU A 107 -2.54 -7.32 11.82
N SER A 108 -1.43 -7.53 12.53
CA SER A 108 -1.36 -8.42 13.70
C SER A 108 -2.36 -8.02 14.79
N ALA A 109 -2.42 -6.74 15.15
CA ALA A 109 -3.32 -6.28 16.19
C ALA A 109 -4.80 -6.27 15.78
N ALA A 110 -5.11 -6.21 14.48
CA ALA A 110 -6.47 -6.38 13.96
C ALA A 110 -6.94 -7.83 14.04
N LEU A 111 -6.05 -8.81 13.79
CA LEU A 111 -6.31 -10.24 13.96
C LEU A 111 -6.75 -10.56 15.40
N GLU A 112 -6.03 -10.06 16.41
CA GLU A 112 -6.38 -10.22 17.83
C GLU A 112 -7.79 -9.73 18.17
N LYS A 113 -8.30 -8.74 17.43
CA LYS A 113 -9.65 -8.17 17.61
C LYS A 113 -10.69 -8.77 16.66
N LYS A 114 -10.33 -9.77 15.85
CA LYS A 114 -11.16 -10.32 14.77
C LYS A 114 -11.70 -9.21 13.85
N GLN A 115 -10.85 -8.26 13.51
CA GLN A 115 -11.14 -7.13 12.61
C GLN A 115 -10.18 -7.17 11.42
N VAL A 116 -10.51 -6.41 10.37
CA VAL A 116 -9.61 -6.15 9.25
C VAL A 116 -9.34 -4.67 9.10
N VAL A 117 -8.16 -4.33 8.60
CA VAL A 117 -7.70 -2.96 8.43
C VAL A 117 -7.22 -2.78 7.00
N VAL A 118 -7.89 -1.91 6.24
CA VAL A 118 -7.48 -1.52 4.88
C VAL A 118 -6.08 -0.89 4.96
N GLY A 119 -5.09 -1.57 4.39
CA GLY A 119 -3.67 -1.18 4.38
C GLY A 119 -3.00 -1.64 3.08
N GLY A 120 -1.81 -1.12 2.80
CA GLY A 120 -1.06 -1.47 1.60
C GLY A 120 -0.56 -2.92 1.62
N GLU A 121 -0.20 -3.42 0.46
CA GLU A 121 0.30 -4.78 0.22
C GLU A 121 1.76 -4.95 0.69
N CYS A 122 2.53 -3.85 0.75
CA CYS A 122 3.85 -3.82 1.37
C CYS A 122 3.73 -3.71 2.91
N PRO A 123 4.11 -4.73 3.71
CA PRO A 123 3.81 -4.74 5.14
C PRO A 123 4.58 -3.66 5.93
N THR A 124 5.75 -3.27 5.43
CA THR A 124 6.63 -2.26 6.03
C THR A 124 6.25 -0.81 5.71
N VAL A 125 5.17 -0.56 4.95
CA VAL A 125 4.68 0.81 4.70
C VAL A 125 4.11 1.41 5.98
N GLY A 126 4.49 2.67 6.27
CA GLY A 126 3.93 3.44 7.40
C GLY A 126 2.49 3.85 7.12
N ILE A 127 1.51 3.11 7.66
CA ILE A 127 0.10 3.22 7.28
C ILE A 127 -0.47 4.62 7.53
N ALA A 128 -0.09 5.27 8.64
CA ALA A 128 -0.55 6.61 9.01
C ALA A 128 0.29 7.76 8.40
N GLY A 129 1.34 7.41 7.64
CA GLY A 129 2.17 8.36 6.90
C GLY A 129 1.59 8.69 5.51
N GLY A 130 2.51 8.88 4.55
CA GLY A 130 2.19 9.25 3.17
C GLY A 130 1.23 8.29 2.45
N TYR A 131 1.13 7.02 2.87
CA TYR A 131 0.18 6.06 2.32
C TYR A 131 -1.27 6.52 2.49
N THR A 132 -1.75 6.72 3.72
CA THR A 132 -3.13 7.17 3.97
C THR A 132 -3.34 8.61 3.49
N GLN A 133 -2.35 9.49 3.71
CA GLN A 133 -2.44 10.90 3.33
C GLN A 133 -2.48 11.08 1.79
N GLY A 134 -1.81 10.22 1.03
CA GLY A 134 -1.79 10.25 -0.43
C GLY A 134 -2.93 9.49 -1.11
N GLY A 135 -3.72 8.69 -0.38
CA GLY A 135 -4.84 7.91 -0.95
C GLY A 135 -4.95 6.50 -0.39
N GLY A 136 -3.89 5.70 -0.60
CA GLY A 136 -3.79 4.30 -0.21
C GLY A 136 -4.74 3.36 -0.99
N HIS A 137 -4.18 2.53 -1.88
CA HIS A 137 -4.87 1.34 -2.40
C HIS A 137 -4.57 0.14 -1.50
N SER A 138 -5.43 -0.88 -1.59
CA SER A 138 -5.34 -2.09 -0.78
C SER A 138 -6.02 -3.24 -1.51
N ALA A 139 -5.58 -4.47 -1.22
CA ALA A 139 -6.31 -5.69 -1.51
C ALA A 139 -7.77 -5.69 -0.98
N LEU A 140 -8.08 -4.81 -0.01
CA LEU A 140 -9.41 -4.59 0.56
C LEU A 140 -10.18 -3.39 -0.04
N SER A 141 -9.60 -2.63 -0.99
CA SER A 141 -10.19 -1.38 -1.48
C SER A 141 -11.49 -1.55 -2.28
N THR A 142 -11.72 -2.71 -2.87
CA THR A 142 -12.96 -3.04 -3.58
C THR A 142 -14.10 -3.42 -2.64
N SER A 143 -13.80 -3.83 -1.40
CA SER A 143 -14.80 -4.19 -0.39
C SER A 143 -15.07 -3.04 0.60
N PHE A 144 -14.09 -2.18 0.86
CA PHE A 144 -14.16 -1.13 1.89
C PHE A 144 -13.78 0.29 1.41
N GLY A 145 -13.49 0.46 0.12
CA GLY A 145 -13.10 1.75 -0.47
C GLY A 145 -11.63 2.13 -0.28
N ARG A 146 -11.26 3.32 -0.78
CA ARG A 146 -9.92 3.92 -0.62
C ARG A 146 -9.86 4.81 0.61
N ARG A 147 -8.70 4.81 1.31
CA ARG A 147 -8.55 5.42 2.66
C ARG A 147 -8.75 6.94 2.71
N GLN A 148 -8.62 7.66 1.60
CA GLN A 148 -8.98 9.09 1.51
C GLN A 148 -10.46 9.38 1.88
N HIS A 149 -11.35 8.38 1.88
CA HIS A 149 -12.74 8.52 2.34
C HIS A 149 -12.94 8.19 3.83
N ALA A 150 -11.90 8.10 4.67
CA ALA A 150 -12.06 7.89 6.13
C ALA A 150 -12.73 9.05 6.91
N ARG A 151 -13.36 10.00 6.20
CA ARG A 151 -14.46 10.83 6.69
C ARG A 151 -15.63 10.73 5.71
N VAL A 152 -16.33 9.58 5.70
CA VAL A 152 -17.48 9.34 4.82
C VAL A 152 -18.63 10.25 5.24
N ARG A 153 -18.75 11.41 4.59
CA ARG A 153 -20.00 12.17 4.55
C ARG A 153 -21.01 11.36 3.73
N GLY A 154 -22.27 11.38 4.15
CA GLY A 154 -23.24 10.33 3.81
C GLY A 154 -23.52 10.05 2.32
N ARG A 155 -23.90 8.78 2.08
CA ARG A 155 -24.62 8.25 0.90
C ARG A 155 -24.07 8.64 -0.48
N HIS A 156 -23.15 7.84 -1.01
CA HIS A 156 -23.16 7.51 -2.44
C HIS A 156 -23.33 6.00 -2.57
N GLY A 157 -24.45 5.57 -3.17
CA GLY A 157 -24.76 4.16 -3.34
C GLY A 157 -23.85 3.49 -4.37
N LEU A 158 -23.66 2.18 -4.22
CA LEU A 158 -23.03 1.35 -5.24
C LEU A 158 -23.91 1.39 -6.51
N ALA A 159 -23.42 2.05 -7.56
CA ALA A 159 -24.10 2.06 -8.84
C ALA A 159 -23.98 0.67 -9.49
N HIS A 160 -25.08 -0.09 -9.49
CA HIS A 160 -25.20 -1.29 -10.31
C HIS A 160 -25.14 -0.89 -11.80
N ALA A 161 -23.98 -1.08 -12.42
CA ALA A 161 -23.79 -0.92 -13.85
C ALA A 161 -23.66 -2.31 -14.51
N GLU A 162 -24.70 -2.75 -15.20
CA GLU A 162 -24.64 -3.94 -16.06
C GLU A 162 -23.62 -3.72 -17.18
N ARG A 163 -22.38 -4.21 -17.02
CA ARG A 163 -21.37 -4.21 -18.08
C ARG A 163 -20.65 -5.56 -18.14
N ARG A 164 -21.09 -6.40 -19.08
CA ARG A 164 -20.79 -7.83 -19.25
C ARG A 164 -19.31 -8.20 -19.53
N ASN A 165 -18.39 -7.25 -19.49
CA ASN A 165 -17.02 -7.42 -19.99
C ASN A 165 -15.92 -7.43 -18.91
N LEU A 166 -16.21 -6.89 -17.71
CA LEU A 166 -15.25 -6.76 -16.59
C LEU A 166 -15.84 -7.22 -15.24
N TYR A 167 -16.75 -8.20 -15.28
CA TYR A 167 -17.55 -8.61 -14.13
C TYR A 167 -16.72 -8.90 -12.88
N TRP A 168 -15.62 -9.67 -12.98
CA TRP A 168 -14.74 -9.99 -11.85
C TRP A 168 -14.12 -8.75 -11.17
N ALA A 169 -13.75 -7.72 -11.94
CA ALA A 169 -13.17 -6.47 -11.41
C ALA A 169 -14.24 -5.59 -10.72
N LEU A 170 -15.51 -5.83 -11.02
CA LEU A 170 -16.67 -5.14 -10.43
C LEU A 170 -17.31 -5.95 -9.29
N SER A 171 -17.07 -7.25 -9.21
CA SER A 171 -17.57 -8.17 -8.17
C SER A 171 -16.79 -8.12 -6.84
N GLY A 172 -16.22 -6.97 -6.50
CA GLY A 172 -15.62 -6.73 -5.18
C GLY A 172 -14.22 -7.32 -4.95
N ALA A 173 -13.56 -7.89 -5.96
CA ALA A 173 -12.19 -8.40 -5.86
C ALA A 173 -11.14 -7.40 -6.35
N MET A 174 -10.03 -7.29 -5.62
CA MET A 174 -8.82 -6.58 -6.04
C MET A 174 -7.89 -7.53 -6.80
N VAL A 175 -7.24 -7.03 -7.85
CA VAL A 175 -6.32 -7.82 -8.69
C VAL A 175 -4.99 -7.10 -8.86
N VAL A 176 -3.91 -7.79 -8.51
CA VAL A 176 -2.56 -7.48 -8.97
C VAL A 176 -2.31 -8.33 -10.22
N TYR A 177 -1.85 -7.70 -11.29
CA TYR A 177 -1.43 -8.40 -12.50
C TYR A 177 -0.10 -7.85 -13.03
N TYR A 178 0.63 -8.74 -13.70
CA TYR A 178 1.84 -8.46 -14.44
C TYR A 178 1.55 -8.71 -15.91
N SER A 179 1.97 -7.78 -16.78
CA SER A 179 1.87 -7.92 -18.22
C SER A 179 3.19 -7.51 -18.84
N THR A 180 3.83 -8.46 -19.52
CA THR A 180 5.07 -8.26 -20.28
C THR A 180 4.86 -8.74 -21.71
N SER A 181 5.89 -8.65 -22.55
CA SER A 181 5.87 -9.26 -23.89
C SER A 181 5.92 -10.79 -23.88
N SER A 182 6.34 -11.42 -22.77
CA SER A 182 6.53 -12.86 -22.66
C SER A 182 5.51 -13.57 -21.76
N PHE A 183 4.88 -12.87 -20.81
CA PHE A 183 3.86 -13.45 -19.95
C PHE A 183 2.80 -12.45 -19.48
N PHE A 184 1.62 -12.97 -19.18
CA PHE A 184 0.58 -12.31 -18.38
C PHE A 184 0.28 -13.17 -17.16
N GLN A 185 0.23 -12.57 -15.98
CA GLN A 185 0.00 -13.27 -14.71
C GLN A 185 -0.89 -12.43 -13.80
N ILE A 186 -1.86 -13.07 -13.14
CA ILE A 186 -2.63 -12.49 -12.03
C ILE A 186 -2.09 -13.10 -10.73
N ALA A 187 -1.53 -12.28 -9.85
CA ALA A 187 -0.93 -12.73 -8.60
C ALA A 187 -0.77 -11.59 -7.57
N PRO A 188 -1.60 -11.53 -6.51
CA PRO A 188 -2.84 -12.28 -6.29
C PRO A 188 -4.10 -11.58 -6.85
N LEU A 189 -5.17 -12.36 -7.03
CA LEU A 189 -6.55 -11.87 -6.92
C LEU A 189 -7.00 -12.05 -5.46
N THR A 190 -7.51 -10.98 -4.84
CA THR A 190 -8.04 -11.01 -3.47
C THR A 190 -9.54 -10.68 -3.49
N ALA A 191 -10.37 -11.64 -3.09
CA ALA A 191 -11.80 -11.46 -2.88
C ALA A 191 -12.12 -11.63 -1.39
N TYR A 192 -12.42 -10.53 -0.70
CA TYR A 192 -12.68 -10.57 0.74
C TYR A 192 -14.03 -11.23 1.05
N ASN A 193 -14.06 -12.08 2.08
CA ASN A 193 -15.24 -12.83 2.51
C ASN A 193 -15.87 -13.67 1.39
N LYS A 194 -15.01 -14.35 0.61
CA LYS A 194 -15.38 -15.28 -0.47
C LYS A 194 -14.65 -16.62 -0.33
N THR A 195 -15.35 -17.70 -0.65
CA THR A 195 -14.80 -19.05 -0.75
C THR A 195 -14.02 -19.24 -2.06
N ALA A 196 -13.16 -20.26 -2.12
CA ALA A 196 -12.44 -20.61 -3.34
C ALA A 196 -13.39 -20.90 -4.53
N ALA A 197 -14.52 -21.57 -4.27
CA ALA A 197 -15.53 -21.88 -5.28
C ALA A 197 -16.26 -20.62 -5.80
N GLU A 198 -16.53 -19.61 -4.95
CA GLU A 198 -17.07 -18.33 -5.42
C GLU A 198 -16.07 -17.57 -6.30
N VAL A 199 -14.77 -17.61 -5.96
CA VAL A 199 -13.70 -16.99 -6.76
C VAL A 199 -13.55 -17.69 -8.11
N GLU A 200 -13.62 -19.02 -8.14
CA GLU A 200 -13.66 -19.80 -9.38
C GLU A 200 -14.87 -19.42 -10.25
N ALA A 201 -16.06 -19.34 -9.66
CA ALA A 201 -17.26 -18.89 -10.38
C ALA A 201 -17.10 -17.45 -10.94
N MET A 202 -16.51 -16.53 -10.17
CA MET A 202 -16.21 -15.16 -10.62
C MET A 202 -15.22 -15.11 -11.79
N LEU A 203 -14.21 -15.99 -11.81
CA LEU A 203 -13.19 -16.06 -12.86
C LEU A 203 -13.61 -16.93 -14.07
N SER A 204 -14.60 -17.80 -13.93
CA SER A 204 -15.06 -18.70 -14.99
C SER A 204 -15.34 -18.02 -16.35
N PRO A 205 -15.92 -16.79 -16.46
CA PRO A 205 -16.15 -16.15 -17.77
C PRO A 205 -14.85 -15.62 -18.40
N PHE A 206 -13.82 -15.35 -17.59
CA PHE A 206 -12.51 -14.94 -18.06
C PHE A 206 -11.70 -16.15 -18.53
N ALA A 207 -11.68 -17.23 -17.74
CA ALA A 207 -11.05 -18.49 -18.10
C ALA A 207 -11.63 -19.05 -19.42
N ALA A 208 -12.96 -19.08 -19.55
CA ALA A 208 -13.63 -19.52 -20.78
C ALA A 208 -13.22 -18.70 -22.03
N LYS A 209 -13.04 -17.38 -21.89
CA LYS A 209 -12.53 -16.53 -22.98
C LYS A 209 -11.08 -16.85 -23.34
N LEU A 210 -10.21 -17.08 -22.37
CA LEU A 210 -8.83 -17.50 -22.62
C LEU A 210 -8.78 -18.85 -23.36
N THR A 211 -9.59 -19.83 -22.94
CA THR A 211 -9.73 -21.12 -23.64
C THR A 211 -10.21 -20.95 -25.07
N ALA A 212 -11.25 -20.14 -25.30
CA ALA A 212 -11.78 -19.87 -26.64
C ALA A 212 -10.78 -19.16 -27.56
N MET A 213 -9.82 -18.41 -27.00
CA MET A 213 -8.71 -17.79 -27.72
C MET A 213 -7.49 -18.72 -27.89
N GLY A 214 -7.55 -19.98 -27.44
CA GLY A 214 -6.43 -20.92 -27.48
C GLY A 214 -5.27 -20.58 -26.55
N VAL A 215 -5.46 -19.65 -25.60
CA VAL A 215 -4.43 -19.24 -24.64
C VAL A 215 -4.21 -20.36 -23.62
N LYS A 216 -2.98 -20.84 -23.50
CA LYS A 216 -2.59 -21.78 -22.44
C LYS A 216 -2.34 -21.00 -21.14
N TYR A 217 -2.94 -21.45 -20.04
CA TYR A 217 -2.82 -20.83 -18.73
C TYR A 217 -2.90 -21.87 -17.61
N THR A 218 -2.50 -21.47 -16.40
CA THR A 218 -2.64 -22.27 -15.17
C THR A 218 -3.48 -21.48 -14.18
N LEU A 219 -4.43 -22.12 -13.50
CA LEU A 219 -5.23 -21.51 -12.44
C LEU A 219 -4.98 -22.23 -11.12
N GLY A 220 -5.01 -21.46 -10.03
CA GLY A 220 -4.96 -21.98 -8.67
C GLY A 220 -5.86 -21.12 -7.78
N TYR A 221 -6.81 -21.77 -7.12
CA TYR A 221 -7.71 -21.12 -6.16
C TYR A 221 -7.32 -21.52 -4.74
N SER A 222 -7.42 -20.59 -3.80
CA SER A 222 -7.28 -20.93 -2.39
C SER A 222 -8.06 -19.94 -1.53
N GLN A 223 -8.32 -20.35 -0.29
CA GLN A 223 -8.99 -19.55 0.72
C GLN A 223 -8.21 -19.66 2.03
N SER A 224 -8.31 -18.62 2.86
CA SER A 224 -7.66 -18.54 4.17
C SER A 224 -8.70 -18.31 5.25
N ALA A 225 -8.44 -18.81 6.47
CA ALA A 225 -9.35 -18.66 7.60
C ALA A 225 -9.49 -17.19 8.05
N THR A 226 -8.40 -16.42 7.95
CA THR A 226 -8.40 -14.98 8.25
C THR A 226 -7.74 -14.16 7.14
N TYR A 227 -7.99 -12.85 7.14
CA TYR A 227 -7.28 -11.93 6.26
C TYR A 227 -5.78 -11.84 6.59
N TYR A 228 -5.37 -12.11 7.84
CA TYR A 228 -3.97 -12.19 8.22
C TYR A 228 -3.28 -13.32 7.46
N ASP A 229 -3.83 -14.53 7.49
CA ASP A 229 -3.23 -15.70 6.83
C ASP A 229 -3.25 -15.57 5.30
N HIS A 230 -4.27 -14.92 4.73
CA HIS A 230 -4.27 -14.53 3.30
C HIS A 230 -3.12 -13.57 2.99
N TYR A 231 -2.97 -12.52 3.79
CA TYR A 231 -1.95 -11.51 3.58
C TYR A 231 -0.53 -12.08 3.74
N ASP A 232 -0.27 -12.88 4.77
CA ASP A 232 1.02 -13.53 4.99
C ASP A 232 1.36 -14.54 3.88
N LYS A 233 0.37 -15.29 3.39
CA LYS A 233 0.55 -16.24 2.28
C LYS A 233 0.97 -15.57 0.96
N TYR A 234 0.43 -14.39 0.64
CA TYR A 234 0.66 -13.74 -0.66
C TYR A 234 1.66 -12.58 -0.61
N PHE A 235 1.77 -11.88 0.53
CA PHE A 235 2.62 -10.70 0.72
C PHE A 235 3.65 -10.85 1.86
N GLY A 236 3.61 -11.97 2.60
CA GLY A 236 4.59 -12.34 3.61
C GLY A 236 5.88 -12.94 3.03
N PRO A 237 6.77 -13.51 3.88
CA PRO A 237 6.58 -13.72 5.31
C PRO A 237 6.63 -12.40 6.10
N LEU A 238 5.65 -12.18 6.95
CA LEU A 238 5.61 -11.08 7.90
C LEU A 238 6.76 -11.21 8.94
N PRO A 239 7.32 -10.09 9.46
CA PRO A 239 6.83 -8.71 9.33
C PRO A 239 7.37 -7.94 8.11
N VAL A 240 8.32 -8.48 7.36
CA VAL A 240 9.00 -7.76 6.27
C VAL A 240 8.24 -7.85 4.95
N GLY A 241 7.76 -9.06 4.63
CA GLY A 241 7.10 -9.39 3.37
C GLY A 241 8.05 -9.73 2.22
N ASN A 242 7.45 -10.11 1.09
CA ASN A 242 8.14 -10.44 -0.16
C ASN A 242 8.20 -9.30 -1.18
N ILE A 243 7.51 -8.18 -0.95
CA ILE A 243 7.51 -7.04 -1.88
C ILE A 243 8.72 -6.16 -1.60
N GLU A 244 9.70 -6.22 -2.50
CA GLU A 244 10.90 -5.40 -2.46
C GLU A 244 10.60 -3.92 -2.72
N VAL A 245 11.42 -3.04 -2.15
CA VAL A 245 11.21 -1.59 -2.14
C VAL A 245 12.41 -0.92 -2.77
N GLY A 246 12.17 -0.03 -3.74
CA GLY A 246 13.24 0.73 -4.40
C GLY A 246 14.02 -0.03 -5.48
N ILE A 247 13.66 -1.28 -5.78
CA ILE A 247 14.26 -2.06 -6.88
C ILE A 247 13.97 -1.50 -8.28
N ALA A 248 12.97 -0.63 -8.41
CA ALA A 248 12.56 0.01 -9.67
C ALA A 248 12.08 1.46 -9.44
N GLN A 249 11.99 2.23 -10.52
CA GLN A 249 11.25 3.48 -10.54
C GLN A 249 9.77 3.18 -10.82
N TYR A 250 8.90 3.47 -9.85
CA TYR A 250 7.47 3.18 -9.96
C TYR A 250 6.69 4.41 -10.46
N GLY A 251 6.08 4.28 -11.63
CA GLY A 251 5.01 5.15 -12.11
C GLY A 251 3.63 4.58 -11.77
N GLY A 252 2.57 5.39 -11.93
CA GLY A 252 1.21 4.92 -11.74
C GLY A 252 0.17 5.87 -12.30
N ARG A 253 -0.95 5.33 -12.80
CA ARG A 253 -2.06 6.11 -13.37
C ARG A 253 -3.40 5.54 -12.89
N LEU A 254 -4.28 6.42 -12.42
CA LEU A 254 -5.67 6.06 -12.21
C LEU A 254 -6.39 6.14 -13.56
N VAL A 255 -6.76 4.98 -14.12
CA VAL A 255 -7.50 4.89 -15.38
C VAL A 255 -9.00 4.77 -15.10
N PRO A 256 -9.86 5.65 -15.63
CA PRO A 256 -11.31 5.53 -15.50
C PRO A 256 -11.86 4.23 -16.11
N LEU A 257 -12.84 3.60 -15.47
CA LEU A 257 -13.49 2.39 -15.99
C LEU A 257 -14.09 2.59 -17.40
N SER A 258 -14.56 3.79 -17.71
CA SER A 258 -15.09 4.16 -19.02
C SER A 258 -14.07 4.01 -20.16
N THR A 259 -12.77 4.17 -19.89
CA THR A 259 -11.69 3.94 -20.86
C THR A 259 -11.72 2.49 -21.35
N PHE A 260 -11.80 1.53 -20.43
CA PHE A 260 -11.84 0.09 -20.75
C PHE A 260 -13.18 -0.37 -21.35
N ALA A 261 -14.28 0.33 -21.02
CA ALA A 261 -15.61 -0.07 -21.46
C ALA A 261 -15.92 0.32 -22.92
N ASN A 262 -15.27 1.37 -23.44
CA ASN A 262 -15.66 2.03 -24.68
C ASN A 262 -14.55 2.08 -25.75
N ASP A 263 -13.27 1.89 -25.39
CA ASP A 263 -12.15 2.05 -26.35
C ASP A 263 -10.98 1.07 -26.07
N PRO A 264 -10.89 -0.05 -26.82
CA PRO A 264 -9.77 -0.98 -26.74
C PRO A 264 -8.41 -0.41 -27.18
N ALA A 265 -8.39 0.62 -28.03
CA ALA A 265 -7.15 1.26 -28.47
C ALA A 265 -6.62 2.21 -27.37
N ALA A 266 -7.50 2.93 -26.68
CA ALA A 266 -7.14 3.71 -25.50
C ALA A 266 -6.53 2.84 -24.39
N MET A 267 -6.99 1.60 -24.22
CA MET A 267 -6.36 0.64 -23.29
C MET A 267 -4.86 0.46 -23.62
N SER A 268 -4.52 0.16 -24.88
CA SER A 268 -3.12 0.01 -25.31
C SER A 268 -2.30 1.30 -25.26
N ALA A 269 -2.93 2.47 -25.09
CA ALA A 269 -2.26 3.76 -24.92
C ALA A 269 -2.07 4.16 -23.45
N VAL A 270 -2.81 3.57 -22.49
CA VAL A 270 -2.61 3.81 -21.04
C VAL A 270 -1.78 2.73 -20.35
N THR A 271 -1.49 1.61 -21.02
CA THR A 271 -0.63 0.51 -20.52
C THR A 271 0.78 0.50 -21.13
N ARG A 272 1.21 1.58 -21.79
CA ARG A 272 2.58 1.79 -22.31
C ARG A 272 3.28 2.87 -21.50
#